data_AF-A0A1V0BGV9-F1
#
_entry.id   AF-A0A1V0BGV9-F1
#
_cell.length_a   1.000
_cell.length_b   1.000
_cell.length_c   1.000
_cell.angle_alpha   90.00
_cell.angle_beta   90.00
_cell.angle_gamma   90.00
#
_symmetry.space_group_name_H-M   'P 1'
#
loop_
_entity.id
_entity.type
_entity.pdbx_description
1 polymer ?
#
loop_
_entity_poly.entity_id
_entity_poly.type
_entity_poly.pdbx_seq_one_letter_code
_entity_poly.pdbx_strand_id
1 'polypeptide(L)'
;MDKLLNYKGYHGSVEFDLNEKHLFGKILHINDLVTYEAETVSELTNEFKAAVDDYLETCKQLDKSPDKAFSGSFNIRTTAEVHKKLSIIASAKGENLNTIANLALKNFIDSNDDKLKPSTTIIVQVQQQKSLSTATGTGQTISWNSTSMTDGMAFRNLSTVQ
;
A
#
# COMPACT_ATOMS: atom_id res chain seq x y z
N MET A 1 7.34 -5.73 14.02
CA MET A 1 7.25 -4.61 14.99
C MET A 1 7.62 -3.34 14.28
N ASP A 2 6.64 -2.47 14.07
CA ASP A 2 6.88 -1.09 13.68
C ASP A 2 7.41 -0.32 14.88
N LYS A 3 8.49 0.41 14.68
CA LYS A 3 9.16 1.22 15.71
C LYS A 3 8.75 2.68 15.64
N LEU A 4 7.84 3.04 14.73
CA LEU A 4 7.48 4.41 14.40
C LEU A 4 5.97 4.60 14.47
N LEU A 5 5.57 5.75 14.98
CA LEU A 5 4.19 6.24 14.90
C LEU A 5 3.97 6.88 13.53
N ASN A 6 2.76 6.77 12.97
CA ASN A 6 2.42 7.31 11.66
C ASN A 6 1.09 8.07 11.71
N TYR A 7 1.08 9.32 11.25
CA TYR A 7 -0.14 10.14 11.16
C TYR A 7 0.04 11.27 10.13
N LYS A 8 -0.93 11.44 9.21
CA LYS A 8 -0.90 12.46 8.14
C LYS A 8 0.39 12.48 7.29
N GLY A 9 1.06 11.33 7.16
CA GLY A 9 2.34 11.21 6.43
C GLY A 9 3.58 11.61 7.24
N TYR A 10 3.40 12.03 8.49
CA TYR A 10 4.46 12.26 9.45
C TYR A 10 4.78 10.98 10.21
N HIS A 11 6.05 10.83 10.59
CA HIS A 11 6.57 9.70 11.33
C HIS A 11 7.06 10.17 12.69
N GLY A 12 6.81 9.42 13.75
CA GLY A 12 7.22 9.77 15.12
C GLY A 12 8.10 8.69 15.75
N SER A 13 9.13 9.08 16.50
CA SER A 13 9.91 8.14 17.32
C SER A 13 9.16 7.72 18.58
N VAL A 14 9.53 6.56 19.12
CA VAL A 14 9.08 6.09 20.44
C VAL A 14 10.32 5.72 21.23
N GLU A 15 10.59 6.49 22.27
CA GLU A 15 11.74 6.38 23.16
C GLU A 15 11.24 6.33 24.61
N PHE A 16 12.06 5.77 25.51
CA PHE A 16 11.69 5.59 26.92
C PHE A 16 12.85 6.06 27.81
N ASP A 17 12.55 6.92 28.77
CA ASP A 17 13.51 7.36 29.79
C ASP A 17 13.47 6.41 30.99
N LEU A 18 14.61 5.79 31.31
CA LEU A 18 14.72 4.86 32.44
C LEU A 18 14.78 5.55 33.81
N ASN A 19 15.22 6.80 33.86
CA ASN A 19 15.37 7.58 35.09
C ASN A 19 14.02 8.17 35.51
N GLU A 20 13.34 8.81 34.57
CA GLU A 20 12.07 9.51 34.81
C GLU A 20 10.86 8.63 34.53
N LYS A 21 11.06 7.43 33.97
CA LYS A 21 10.04 6.40 33.72
C LYS A 21 8.87 6.88 32.85
N HIS A 22 9.13 7.75 31.88
CA HIS A 22 8.14 8.22 30.93
C HIS A 22 8.55 7.89 29.48
N LEU A 23 7.59 7.92 28.57
CA LEU A 23 7.81 7.77 27.14
C LEU A 23 7.91 9.14 26.49
N PHE A 24 8.80 9.27 25.52
CA PHE A 24 8.94 10.48 24.73
C PHE A 24 9.20 10.16 23.27
N GLY A 25 9.05 11.16 22.43
CA GLY A 25 9.33 11.05 21.01
C GLY A 25 9.41 12.39 20.34
N LYS A 26 9.75 12.35 19.05
CA LYS A 26 9.76 13.53 18.19
C LYS A 26 9.25 13.20 16.80
N ILE A 27 8.70 14.20 16.13
CA ILE A 27 8.39 14.09 14.71
C ILE A 27 9.71 13.97 13.94
N LEU A 28 9.78 12.94 13.10
CA LEU A 28 10.92 12.63 12.25
C LEU A 28 10.73 13.23 10.86
N HIS A 29 11.86 13.46 10.18
CA HIS A 29 11.91 13.90 8.78
C HIS A 29 11.33 15.31 8.52
N ILE A 30 11.34 16.16 9.54
CA ILE A 30 11.09 17.61 9.46
C ILE A 30 12.34 18.37 9.93
N ASN A 31 12.51 19.62 9.52
CA ASN A 31 13.63 20.47 9.96
C ASN A 31 13.35 21.09 11.34
N ASP A 32 12.08 21.27 11.69
CA ASP A 32 11.66 21.80 12.98
C ASP A 32 11.77 20.72 14.08
N LEU A 33 12.03 21.14 15.32
CA LEU A 33 12.02 20.22 16.47
C LEU A 33 10.64 20.24 17.11
N VAL A 34 9.91 19.14 16.96
CA VAL A 34 8.60 18.93 17.60
C VAL A 34 8.67 17.64 18.42
N THR A 35 8.52 17.77 19.74
CA THR A 35 8.61 16.67 20.71
C THR A 35 7.26 16.45 21.39
N TYR A 36 7.04 15.24 21.90
CA TYR A 36 5.87 14.85 22.66
C TYR A 36 6.27 13.81 23.70
N GLU A 37 5.51 13.73 24.79
CA GLU A 37 5.78 12.84 25.93
C GLU A 37 4.48 12.32 26.53
N ALA A 38 4.53 11.16 27.15
CA ALA A 38 3.39 10.56 27.84
C ALA A 38 3.82 9.44 28.80
N GLU A 39 2.91 9.00 29.67
CA GLU A 39 3.17 7.88 30.59
C GLU A 39 2.90 6.53 29.94
N THR A 40 1.96 6.47 28.98
CA THR A 40 1.58 5.23 28.29
C THR A 40 1.75 5.33 26.78
N VAL A 41 1.93 4.19 26.11
CA VAL A 41 2.06 4.13 24.64
C VAL A 41 0.79 4.66 23.94
N SER A 42 -0.38 4.43 24.54
CA SER A 42 -1.66 4.92 24.01
C SER A 42 -1.73 6.44 24.04
N GLU A 43 -1.36 7.05 25.17
CA GLU A 43 -1.29 8.50 25.31
C GLU A 43 -0.21 9.08 24.40
N LEU A 44 0.98 8.46 24.32
CA LEU A 44 2.05 8.90 23.43
C LEU A 44 1.59 8.96 21.96
N THR A 45 0.74 8.02 21.55
CA THR A 45 0.17 8.02 20.19
C THR A 45 -0.81 9.18 19.97
N ASN A 46 -1.55 9.58 21.00
CA ASN A 46 -2.45 10.73 20.95
C ASN A 46 -1.66 12.04 20.97
N GLU A 47 -0.67 12.15 21.85
CA GLU A 47 0.24 13.30 21.93
C GLU A 47 1.03 13.49 20.64
N PHE A 48 1.46 12.41 19.98
CA PHE A 48 2.04 12.50 18.65
C PHE A 48 1.08 13.11 17.61
N LYS A 49 -0.20 12.70 17.61
CA LYS A 49 -1.20 13.24 16.68
C LYS A 49 -1.47 14.72 16.96
N ALA A 50 -1.58 15.08 18.23
CA ALA A 50 -1.76 16.47 18.67
C ALA A 50 -0.55 17.31 18.23
N ALA A 51 0.67 16.85 18.50
CA ALA A 51 1.90 17.52 18.09
C ALA A 51 2.01 17.71 16.56
N VAL A 52 1.55 16.75 15.76
CA VAL A 52 1.50 16.90 14.29
C VAL A 52 0.44 17.94 13.88
N ASP A 53 -0.72 17.94 14.51
CA ASP A 53 -1.80 18.88 14.20
C ASP A 53 -1.40 20.32 14.59
N ASP A 54 -0.80 20.49 15.76
CA ASP A 54 -0.25 21.76 16.25
C ASP A 54 0.90 22.27 15.36
N TYR A 55 1.77 21.37 14.90
CA TYR A 55 2.83 21.70 13.94
C TYR A 55 2.26 22.27 12.64
N LEU A 56 1.28 21.58 12.05
CA LEU A 56 0.64 22.02 10.81
C LEU A 56 -0.11 23.34 10.97
N GLU A 57 -0.79 23.53 12.11
CA GLU A 57 -1.45 24.79 12.43
C GLU A 57 -0.44 25.93 12.61
N THR A 58 0.64 25.70 13.35
CA THR A 58 1.72 26.68 13.55
C THR A 58 2.35 27.09 12.22
N CYS A 59 2.64 26.13 11.33
CA CYS A 59 3.12 26.44 9.99
C CYS A 59 2.15 27.35 9.21
N LYS A 60 0.85 27.05 9.28
CA LYS A 60 -0.19 27.88 8.65
C LYS A 60 -0.25 29.30 9.24
N GLN A 61 -0.15 29.43 10.56
CA GLN A 61 -0.17 30.73 11.24
C GLN A 61 1.06 31.59 10.88
N LEU A 62 2.21 30.95 10.65
CA LEU A 62 3.46 31.61 10.26
C LEU A 62 3.62 31.82 8.75
N ASP A 63 2.60 31.49 7.95
CA ASP A 63 2.66 31.46 6.47
C ASP A 63 3.88 30.68 5.94
N LYS A 64 4.28 29.64 6.69
CA LYS A 64 5.37 28.74 6.36
C LYS A 64 4.78 27.47 5.75
N SER A 65 5.35 26.98 4.64
CA SER A 65 5.02 25.64 4.17
C SER A 65 5.51 24.62 5.20
N PRO A 66 4.64 23.74 5.73
CA PRO A 66 5.09 22.68 6.61
C PRO A 66 6.07 21.79 5.84
N ASP A 67 7.08 21.28 6.54
CA ASP A 67 8.01 20.32 5.97
C ASP A 67 7.20 19.07 5.66
N LYS A 68 6.95 18.82 4.37
CA LYS A 68 6.46 17.52 3.95
C LYS A 68 7.61 16.54 4.06
N ALA A 69 7.46 15.54 4.90
CA ALA A 69 8.30 14.36 4.84
C ALA A 69 8.28 13.84 3.39
N PHE A 70 9.48 13.69 2.80
CA PHE A 70 9.70 13.10 1.47
C PHE A 70 9.15 13.92 0.27
N SER A 71 9.67 15.12 0.06
CA SER A 71 9.38 15.96 -1.12
C SER A 71 9.86 15.39 -2.47
N GLY A 72 10.58 14.26 -2.46
CA GLY A 72 11.22 13.67 -3.64
C GLY A 72 12.50 14.37 -4.10
N SER A 73 12.81 15.55 -3.55
CA SER A 73 14.07 16.26 -3.82
C SER A 73 15.17 15.72 -2.91
N PHE A 74 16.11 14.97 -3.50
CA PHE A 74 17.23 14.36 -2.77
C PHE A 74 18.57 14.74 -3.41
N ASN A 75 19.23 15.75 -2.83
CA ASN A 75 20.53 16.23 -3.31
C ASN A 75 21.67 15.37 -2.74
N ILE A 76 22.38 14.65 -3.60
CA ILE A 76 23.46 13.73 -3.22
C ILE A 76 24.81 14.37 -3.51
N ARG A 77 25.70 14.40 -2.51
CA ARG A 77 27.15 14.61 -2.73
C ARG A 77 27.84 13.26 -2.83
N THR A 78 28.72 13.11 -3.80
CA THR A 78 29.51 11.89 -4.01
C THR A 78 30.92 12.24 -4.49
N THR A 79 31.79 11.23 -4.59
CA THR A 79 33.14 11.43 -5.12
C THR A 79 33.10 11.64 -6.63
N ALA A 80 34.11 12.34 -7.15
CA ALA A 80 34.26 12.55 -8.60
C ALA A 80 34.32 11.22 -9.37
N GLU A 81 34.92 10.19 -8.76
CA GLU A 81 35.01 8.86 -9.36
C GLU A 81 33.64 8.19 -9.53
N VAL A 82 32.81 8.21 -8.48
CA VAL A 82 31.46 7.63 -8.52
C VAL A 82 30.59 8.39 -9.52
N HIS A 83 30.64 9.73 -9.48
CA HIS A 83 29.92 10.57 -10.44
C HIS A 83 30.32 10.24 -11.89
N LYS A 84 31.62 10.11 -12.17
CA LYS A 84 32.13 9.75 -13.50
C LYS A 84 31.60 8.39 -13.96
N LYS A 85 31.70 7.36 -13.10
CA LYS A 85 31.24 6.00 -13.41
C LYS A 85 29.74 5.97 -13.70
N LEU A 86 28.93 6.61 -12.86
CA LEU A 86 27.47 6.68 -13.06
C LEU A 86 27.11 7.43 -14.35
N SER A 87 27.82 8.53 -14.67
CA SER A 87 27.60 9.30 -15.89
C SER A 87 27.88 8.49 -17.16
N ILE A 88 28.94 7.68 -17.16
CA ILE A 88 29.27 6.77 -18.28
C ILE A 88 28.19 5.71 -18.45
N ILE A 89 27.73 5.10 -17.34
CA ILE A 89 26.66 4.09 -17.38
C ILE A 89 25.35 4.69 -17.90
N ALA A 90 24.99 5.87 -17.44
CA ALA A 90 23.80 6.59 -17.91
C ALA A 90 23.85 6.82 -19.42
N SER A 91 24.98 7.33 -19.90
CA SER A 91 25.21 7.57 -21.33
C SER A 91 25.12 6.29 -22.16
N ALA A 92 25.74 5.20 -21.70
CA ALA A 92 25.71 3.90 -22.39
C ALA A 92 24.29 3.29 -22.46
N LYS A 93 23.41 3.63 -21.51
CA LYS A 93 22.01 3.18 -21.47
C LYS A 93 21.03 4.15 -22.14
N GLY A 94 21.49 5.33 -22.58
CA GLY A 94 20.62 6.38 -23.11
C GLY A 94 19.71 7.01 -22.04
N GLU A 95 20.09 6.93 -20.77
CA GLU A 95 19.35 7.47 -19.63
C GLU A 95 20.08 8.67 -19.03
N ASN A 96 19.38 9.47 -18.21
CA ASN A 96 20.02 10.54 -17.44
C ASN A 96 20.56 10.02 -16.10
N LEU A 97 21.45 10.80 -15.48
CA LEU A 97 22.11 10.43 -14.23
C LEU A 97 21.11 10.20 -13.08
N ASN A 98 20.03 10.98 -13.03
CA ASN A 98 18.99 10.83 -12.00
C ASN A 98 18.26 9.50 -12.13
N THR A 99 18.00 9.00 -13.35
CA THR A 99 17.37 7.69 -13.55
C THR A 99 18.26 6.57 -13.02
N ILE A 100 19.55 6.59 -13.35
CA ILE A 100 20.51 5.60 -12.84
C ILE A 100 20.67 5.69 -11.31
N ALA A 101 20.72 6.90 -10.76
CA ALA A 101 20.78 7.10 -9.32
C ALA A 101 19.53 6.54 -8.62
N ASN A 102 18.33 6.82 -9.13
CA ASN A 102 17.08 6.27 -8.59
C ASN A 102 17.02 4.75 -8.70
N LEU A 103 17.53 4.16 -9.79
CA LEU A 103 17.63 2.70 -9.92
C LEU A 103 18.53 2.10 -8.85
N ALA A 104 19.69 2.71 -8.58
CA ALA A 104 20.60 2.26 -7.53
C ALA A 104 19.94 2.36 -6.14
N LEU A 105 19.23 3.46 -5.86
CA LEU A 105 18.47 3.63 -4.62
C LEU A 105 17.39 2.55 -4.47
N LYS A 106 16.64 2.27 -5.54
CA LYS A 106 15.59 1.24 -5.54
C LYS A 106 16.18 -0.15 -5.27
N ASN A 107 17.26 -0.52 -5.96
CA ASN A 107 17.92 -1.81 -5.75
C ASN A 107 18.43 -1.95 -4.31
N PHE A 108 18.94 -0.86 -3.72
CA PHE A 108 19.37 -0.86 -2.33
C PHE A 108 18.19 -1.10 -1.38
N ILE A 109 17.05 -0.43 -1.59
CA ILE A 109 15.82 -0.65 -0.79
C ILE A 109 15.35 -2.09 -0.93
N ASP A 110 15.19 -2.58 -2.16
CA ASP A 110 14.71 -3.93 -2.44
C ASP A 110 15.60 -5.03 -1.82
N SER A 111 16.91 -4.74 -1.66
CA SER A 111 17.88 -5.65 -1.05
C SER A 111 17.91 -5.61 0.48
N ASN A 112 17.37 -4.55 1.10
CA ASN A 112 17.51 -4.30 2.54
C ASN A 112 16.18 -4.23 3.30
N ASP A 113 15.03 -4.26 2.61
CA ASP A 113 13.74 -4.14 3.28
C ASP A 113 12.69 -5.13 2.76
N ASP A 114 12.44 -6.18 3.55
CA ASP A 114 11.34 -7.12 3.31
C ASP A 114 9.95 -6.52 3.61
N LYS A 115 9.87 -5.40 4.35
CA LYS A 115 8.59 -4.81 4.80
C LYS A 115 8.03 -3.76 3.84
N LEU A 116 8.84 -3.23 2.93
CA LEU A 116 8.42 -2.25 1.92
C LEU A 116 8.00 -2.90 0.59
N LYS A 117 8.09 -4.23 0.46
CA LYS A 117 7.56 -4.95 -0.70
C LYS A 117 6.06 -4.65 -0.78
N PRO A 118 5.56 -4.03 -1.86
CA PRO A 118 4.13 -3.78 -1.99
C PRO A 118 3.44 -5.14 -1.93
N SER A 119 2.51 -5.29 -0.97
CA SER A 119 1.61 -6.43 -0.92
C SER A 119 0.85 -6.43 -2.24
N THR A 120 1.32 -7.26 -3.17
CA THR A 120 0.67 -7.47 -4.45
C THR A 120 -0.68 -8.09 -4.12
N THR A 121 -1.71 -7.27 -4.09
CA THR A 121 -3.09 -7.75 -3.99
C THR A 121 -3.38 -8.45 -5.30
N ILE A 122 -3.14 -9.77 -5.32
CA ILE A 122 -3.69 -10.62 -6.38
C ILE A 122 -5.20 -10.63 -6.13
N ILE A 123 -5.95 -9.87 -6.93
CA ILE A 123 -7.39 -10.04 -7.01
C ILE A 123 -7.61 -11.39 -7.69
N VAL A 124 -7.72 -12.46 -6.90
CA VAL A 124 -8.20 -13.75 -7.38
C VAL A 124 -9.70 -13.60 -7.60
N GLN A 125 -10.11 -13.49 -8.86
CA GLN A 125 -11.51 -13.63 -9.24
C GLN A 125 -11.91 -15.09 -9.01
N VAL A 126 -12.45 -15.40 -7.83
CA VAL A 126 -13.08 -16.69 -7.57
C VAL A 126 -14.37 -16.74 -8.38
N GLN A 127 -14.37 -17.48 -9.48
CA GLN A 127 -15.63 -17.88 -10.11
C GLN A 127 -16.30 -18.89 -9.19
N GLN A 128 -17.44 -18.51 -8.62
CA GLN A 128 -18.28 -19.44 -7.87
C GLN A 128 -18.76 -20.54 -8.84
N GLN A 129 -18.25 -21.76 -8.66
CA GLN A 129 -18.90 -22.94 -9.22
C GLN A 129 -20.22 -23.12 -8.47
N LYS A 130 -21.32 -22.79 -9.15
CA LYS A 130 -22.67 -23.15 -8.71
C LYS A 130 -22.76 -24.68 -8.71
N SER A 131 -22.66 -25.28 -7.54
CA SER A 131 -22.91 -26.71 -7.35
C SER A 131 -24.39 -26.99 -7.62
N LEU A 132 -24.67 -27.89 -8.58
CA LEU A 132 -25.96 -28.56 -8.64
C LEU A 132 -25.96 -29.63 -7.55
N SER A 133 -26.73 -29.42 -6.50
CA SER A 133 -27.17 -30.48 -5.61
C SER A 133 -28.21 -31.34 -6.34
N THR A 134 -27.84 -32.53 -6.80
CA THR A 134 -28.83 -33.60 -7.02
C THR A 134 -28.94 -34.42 -5.75
N ALA A 135 -30.03 -34.19 -5.04
CA ALA A 135 -30.49 -35.03 -3.96
C ALA A 135 -30.99 -36.37 -4.51
N THR A 136 -30.31 -37.43 -4.05
CA THR A 136 -30.85 -38.67 -3.47
C THR A 136 -31.87 -39.51 -4.27
N GLY A 137 -31.45 -40.75 -4.54
CA GLY A 137 -32.12 -41.97 -4.06
C GLY A 137 -33.64 -42.05 -4.15
N THR A 138 -34.07 -43.00 -4.99
CA THR A 138 -35.22 -43.90 -4.78
C THR A 138 -36.56 -43.27 -4.41
N GLY A 139 -37.42 -43.17 -5.44
CA GLY A 139 -38.83 -43.53 -5.33
C GLY A 139 -39.75 -42.46 -4.77
N GLN A 140 -40.35 -41.67 -5.65
CA GLN A 140 -41.80 -41.41 -5.58
C GLN A 140 -42.33 -40.88 -6.92
N THR A 141 -43.41 -41.51 -7.35
CA THR A 141 -44.15 -41.35 -8.59
C THR A 141 -44.74 -39.95 -8.70
N ILE A 142 -44.58 -39.28 -9.85
CA ILE A 142 -45.42 -38.15 -10.23
C ILE A 142 -46.13 -38.48 -11.54
N SER A 143 -47.46 -38.37 -11.48
CA SER A 143 -48.47 -38.82 -12.42
C SER A 143 -48.45 -38.10 -13.77
N TRP A 144 -48.72 -38.85 -14.83
CA TRP A 144 -49.14 -38.32 -16.12
C TRP A 144 -50.64 -38.04 -16.11
N ASN A 145 -51.06 -36.86 -16.53
CA ASN A 145 -52.38 -36.66 -17.11
C ASN A 145 -52.25 -35.98 -18.48
N SER A 146 -52.78 -36.67 -19.48
CA SER A 146 -52.95 -36.24 -20.86
C SER A 146 -54.19 -35.35 -21.02
N THR A 147 -54.21 -34.46 -22.03
CA THR A 147 -55.18 -34.48 -23.17
C THR A 147 -55.29 -33.14 -23.92
N SER A 148 -55.15 -33.26 -25.25
CA SER A 148 -55.63 -32.47 -26.42
C SER A 148 -55.29 -30.97 -26.53
N MET A 149 -54.45 -30.56 -27.48
CA MET A 149 -54.70 -30.29 -28.92
C MET A 149 -55.44 -28.96 -29.21
N THR A 150 -54.72 -28.01 -29.83
CA THR A 150 -55.00 -27.32 -31.12
C THR A 150 -53.91 -26.24 -31.27
N ASP A 151 -52.94 -26.43 -32.19
CA ASP A 151 -52.91 -25.84 -33.55
C ASP A 151 -52.03 -24.55 -33.53
N GLY A 152 -50.98 -24.35 -34.32
CA GLY A 152 -50.36 -25.12 -35.38
C GLY A 152 -48.97 -24.52 -35.74
N MET A 153 -48.09 -25.39 -36.24
CA MET A 153 -47.03 -25.23 -37.26
C MET A 153 -46.04 -24.06 -37.18
N ALA A 154 -44.75 -24.14 -37.53
CA ALA A 154 -43.72 -25.14 -37.86
C ALA A 154 -42.51 -24.23 -38.28
N PHE A 155 -41.23 -24.57 -38.13
CA PHE A 155 -40.51 -25.61 -38.83
C PHE A 155 -39.11 -25.79 -38.21
N ARG A 156 -38.66 -27.04 -38.29
CA ARG A 156 -37.34 -27.57 -37.95
C ARG A 156 -36.26 -27.03 -38.88
N ASN A 157 -35.01 -27.05 -38.41
CA ASN A 157 -33.98 -27.78 -39.15
C ASN A 157 -32.94 -28.42 -38.21
N LEU A 158 -32.79 -29.73 -38.40
CA LEU A 158 -31.65 -30.56 -37.99
C LEU A 158 -30.68 -30.59 -39.18
N SER A 159 -29.38 -30.46 -38.92
CA SER A 159 -28.40 -31.34 -39.56
C SER A 159 -27.03 -31.26 -38.88
N THR A 160 -26.59 -32.42 -38.45
CA THR A 160 -25.27 -32.83 -37.96
C THR A 160 -24.25 -32.93 -39.10
N VAL A 161 -23.02 -32.45 -38.84
CA VAL A 161 -21.69 -32.94 -39.30
C VAL A 161 -21.38 -33.02 -40.81
N GLN A 162 -20.34 -32.26 -41.21
CA GLN A 162 -19.05 -32.83 -41.62
C GLN A 162 -17.93 -32.16 -40.82
#